data_AF-A0A9P7V3V6-F1
#
_entry.id   AF-A0A9P7V3V6-F1
#
_cell.length_a   1.000
_cell.length_b   1.000
_cell.length_c   1.000
_cell.angle_alpha   90.00
_cell.angle_beta   90.00
_cell.angle_gamma   90.00
#
_symmetry.space_group_name_H-M   'P 1'
#
loop_
_entity.id
_entity.type
_entity.pdbx_description
1 polymer ?
#
loop_
_entity_poly.entity_id
_entity_poly.type
_entity_poly.pdbx_seq_one_letter_code
_entity_poly.pdbx_strand_id
1 'polypeptide(L)'
;MPPPPSKPNEPVDWPIPKFNLRVDDLSHSGVSLFFRNVEALPALKDAVLSSFKWLYSTPDKVPTNVKSILLVLRPMEGVAYTCGSASEKEIHLSLDHIKNSEARAKEEILGVITHEIVHCYQYDARKTCPGGLIEGFADYVRLRSSLDPPHWKRNGGDKHKWDAGYETTGYFLDWIARTHGEDKLRGLNERMKDAKYDEKMFIEVTGKSVHALWKAYSHELDIPVPPPPRPRNPTTNWPEPQLNFRVEDLEDPGAKIFFEHINPITALKEAMASTFKWLYAEPEKAPNDVDSILLVLRAMDGTAYTTGSWAKEIHISLNHIKNSEKRAKDEILGVLTHEMVHCWQYNAKGTCPGGLIEGVADFVRLHTSLAPPHWKRSGGENDKWDDGYEKTGYFLDWIGQSKVRELNERMKDVEYDEEALFVAVAGKTVAQLWKSYCEEVGKGNGATV
;
A
#
# COMPACT_ATOMS: atom_id res chain seq x y z
N MET A 1 -10.49 -55.30 13.91
CA MET A 1 -9.70 -54.37 13.07
C MET A 1 -9.94 -52.97 13.60
N PRO A 2 -8.90 -52.18 13.89
CA PRO A 2 -9.08 -50.75 14.12
C PRO A 2 -9.68 -50.10 12.87
N PRO A 3 -10.48 -49.03 13.00
CA PRO A 3 -11.00 -48.30 11.84
C PRO A 3 -9.83 -47.78 11.00
N PRO A 4 -9.97 -47.75 9.66
CA PRO A 4 -8.93 -47.22 8.80
C PRO A 4 -8.63 -45.76 9.17
N PRO A 5 -7.35 -45.34 9.15
CA PRO A 5 -6.99 -43.95 9.41
C PRO A 5 -7.74 -43.04 8.44
N SER A 6 -8.37 -42.00 8.98
CA SER A 6 -9.00 -40.94 8.19
C SER A 6 -7.97 -40.36 7.23
N LYS A 7 -8.31 -40.28 5.94
CA LYS A 7 -7.48 -39.61 4.94
C LYS A 7 -7.12 -38.19 5.44
N PRO A 8 -5.89 -37.70 5.22
CA PRO A 8 -5.57 -36.29 5.43
C PRO A 8 -6.58 -35.45 4.63
N ASN A 9 -7.22 -34.47 5.26
CA ASN A 9 -8.10 -33.53 4.56
C ASN A 9 -7.32 -32.90 3.41
N GLU A 10 -7.75 -33.15 2.17
CA GLU A 10 -7.25 -32.42 1.01
C GLU A 10 -7.49 -30.92 1.24
N PRO A 11 -6.55 -30.03 0.84
CA PRO A 11 -6.71 -28.60 1.03
C PRO A 11 -7.99 -28.15 0.32
N VAL A 12 -8.89 -27.59 1.11
CA VAL A 12 -10.17 -27.08 0.65
C VAL A 12 -9.90 -25.85 -0.21
N ASP A 13 -10.25 -25.91 -1.49
CA ASP A 13 -10.09 -24.80 -2.44
C ASP A 13 -11.19 -23.76 -2.20
N TRP A 14 -10.86 -22.69 -1.46
CA TRP A 14 -11.78 -21.61 -1.16
C TRP A 14 -11.68 -20.52 -2.25
N PRO A 15 -12.81 -19.90 -2.66
CA PRO A 15 -12.81 -18.84 -3.66
C PRO A 15 -12.21 -17.54 -3.10
N ILE A 16 -10.91 -17.31 -3.31
CA ILE A 16 -10.21 -16.08 -2.88
C ILE A 16 -10.36 -15.00 -3.95
N PRO A 17 -10.79 -13.76 -3.59
CA PRO A 17 -10.89 -12.65 -4.54
C PRO A 17 -9.51 -12.06 -4.85
N LYS A 18 -9.43 -11.25 -5.91
CA LYS A 18 -8.26 -10.42 -6.19
C LYS A 18 -8.12 -9.32 -5.12
N PHE A 19 -6.90 -9.12 -4.60
CA PHE A 19 -6.62 -8.07 -3.62
C PHE A 19 -5.86 -6.89 -4.23
N ASN A 20 -6.28 -5.68 -3.87
CA ASN A 20 -5.65 -4.43 -4.26
C ASN A 20 -5.33 -3.61 -2.99
N LEU A 21 -4.31 -2.75 -3.07
CA LEU A 21 -3.95 -1.82 -1.99
C LEU A 21 -3.86 -0.39 -2.53
N ARG A 22 -4.45 0.56 -1.81
CA ARG A 22 -4.29 1.99 -2.01
C ARG A 22 -3.95 2.66 -0.68
N VAL A 23 -3.00 3.58 -0.69
CA VAL A 23 -2.57 4.37 0.46
C VAL A 23 -2.67 5.84 0.05
N ASP A 24 -3.61 6.54 0.68
CA ASP A 24 -3.97 7.93 0.36
C ASP A 24 -3.09 8.94 1.12
N ASP A 25 -2.23 8.53 2.04
CA ASP A 25 -1.15 9.38 2.59
C ASP A 25 -0.04 8.50 3.17
N LEU A 26 0.85 8.06 2.29
CA LEU A 26 2.06 7.31 2.56
C LEU A 26 3.02 8.03 3.54
N SER A 27 2.99 9.37 3.59
CA SER A 27 3.81 10.16 4.52
C SER A 27 3.31 10.08 5.96
N HIS A 28 2.03 9.76 6.15
CA HIS A 28 1.41 9.64 7.46
C HIS A 28 2.11 8.56 8.30
N SER A 29 2.41 8.90 9.57
CA SER A 29 3.09 7.98 10.50
C SER A 29 2.36 6.63 10.72
N GLY A 30 1.05 6.58 10.47
CA GLY A 30 0.25 5.34 10.49
C GLY A 30 0.65 4.34 9.41
N VAL A 31 1.13 4.79 8.26
CA VAL A 31 1.58 3.91 7.17
C VAL A 31 2.87 3.18 7.52
N SER A 32 3.83 3.89 8.13
CA SER A 32 5.06 3.26 8.62
C SER A 32 4.75 2.19 9.66
N LEU A 33 3.76 2.44 10.53
CA LEU A 33 3.28 1.43 11.48
C LEU A 33 2.65 0.23 10.77
N PHE A 34 1.84 0.46 9.74
CA PHE A 34 1.23 -0.62 8.97
C PHE A 34 2.28 -1.53 8.34
N PHE A 35 3.14 -1.00 7.47
CA PHE A 35 4.13 -1.82 6.74
C PHE A 35 5.22 -2.42 7.62
N ARG A 36 5.46 -1.88 8.83
CA ARG A 36 6.38 -2.48 9.81
C ARG A 36 5.79 -3.70 10.52
N ASN A 37 4.47 -3.77 10.65
CA ASN A 37 3.79 -4.75 11.51
C ASN A 37 2.98 -5.79 10.73
N VAL A 38 2.51 -5.43 9.53
CA VAL A 38 1.55 -6.21 8.76
C VAL A 38 1.92 -6.24 7.28
N GLU A 39 1.87 -7.43 6.69
CA GLU A 39 1.86 -7.63 5.25
C GLU A 39 0.40 -7.70 4.76
N ALA A 40 0.03 -6.84 3.81
CA ALA A 40 -1.38 -6.68 3.40
C ALA A 40 -1.99 -7.96 2.81
N LEU A 41 -1.23 -8.69 1.98
CA LEU A 41 -1.74 -9.89 1.30
C LEU A 41 -2.07 -11.03 2.29
N PRO A 42 -1.15 -11.46 3.18
CA PRO A 42 -1.49 -12.43 4.22
C PRO A 42 -2.64 -11.96 5.11
N ALA A 43 -2.66 -10.70 5.54
CA ALA A 43 -3.72 -10.17 6.39
C ALA A 43 -5.12 -10.26 5.74
N LEU A 44 -5.25 -9.83 4.49
CA LEU A 44 -6.50 -9.92 3.75
C LEU A 44 -6.91 -11.38 3.50
N LYS A 45 -5.96 -12.23 3.13
CA LYS A 45 -6.22 -13.65 2.86
C LYS A 45 -6.67 -14.39 4.12
N ASP A 46 -6.00 -14.18 5.25
CA ASP A 46 -6.35 -14.79 6.53
C ASP A 46 -7.70 -14.29 7.06
N ALA A 47 -8.02 -13.02 6.85
CA ALA A 47 -9.32 -12.45 7.17
C ALA A 47 -10.46 -13.06 6.33
N VAL A 48 -10.24 -13.26 5.02
CA VAL A 48 -11.20 -13.94 4.12
C VAL A 48 -11.40 -15.38 4.57
N LEU A 49 -10.33 -16.12 4.80
CA LEU A 49 -10.38 -17.51 5.26
C LEU A 49 -11.06 -17.62 6.64
N SER A 50 -10.82 -16.67 7.54
CA SER A 50 -11.50 -16.59 8.84
C SER A 50 -13.00 -16.39 8.68
N SER A 51 -13.40 -15.47 7.79
CA SER A 51 -14.82 -15.22 7.49
C SER A 51 -15.48 -16.46 6.90
N PHE A 52 -14.82 -17.15 5.97
CA PHE A 52 -15.33 -18.40 5.40
C PHE A 52 -15.49 -19.48 6.46
N LYS A 53 -14.45 -19.69 7.27
CA LYS A 53 -14.43 -20.68 8.33
C LYS A 53 -15.56 -20.46 9.34
N TRP A 54 -15.81 -19.22 9.76
CA TRP A 54 -16.73 -18.95 10.87
C TRP A 54 -18.16 -18.66 10.43
N LEU A 55 -18.41 -18.30 9.17
CA LEU A 55 -19.74 -17.98 8.66
C LEU A 55 -20.35 -19.07 7.77
N TYR A 56 -19.54 -20.02 7.26
CA TYR A 56 -19.97 -21.02 6.30
C TYR A 56 -19.56 -22.44 6.70
N SER A 57 -20.46 -23.40 6.49
CA SER A 57 -20.22 -24.81 6.82
C SER A 57 -19.35 -25.51 5.79
N THR A 58 -19.45 -25.10 4.52
CA THR A 58 -18.79 -25.73 3.38
C THR A 58 -18.48 -24.69 2.29
N PRO A 59 -17.46 -24.92 1.44
CA PRO A 59 -17.06 -23.98 0.38
C PRO A 59 -18.13 -23.62 -0.63
N ASP A 60 -18.99 -24.57 -0.99
CA ASP A 60 -20.08 -24.38 -1.95
C ASP A 60 -21.14 -23.37 -1.48
N LYS A 61 -21.17 -23.07 -0.18
CA LYS A 61 -22.09 -22.07 0.40
C LYS A 61 -21.53 -20.65 0.45
N VAL A 62 -20.22 -20.48 0.21
CA VAL A 62 -19.58 -19.16 0.25
C VAL A 62 -20.02 -18.31 -0.93
N PRO A 63 -20.30 -17.01 -0.74
CA PRO A 63 -20.59 -16.09 -1.83
C PRO A 63 -19.40 -15.98 -2.80
N THR A 64 -19.62 -16.32 -4.07
CA THR A 64 -18.60 -16.24 -5.14
C THR A 64 -18.70 -14.98 -5.98
N ASN A 65 -19.65 -14.08 -5.66
CA ASN A 65 -19.87 -12.83 -6.37
C ASN A 65 -18.76 -11.80 -6.11
N VAL A 66 -18.13 -11.81 -4.93
CA VAL A 66 -17.00 -10.92 -4.61
C VAL A 66 -15.79 -11.33 -5.45
N LYS A 67 -15.40 -10.49 -6.41
CA LYS A 67 -14.29 -10.70 -7.33
C LYS A 67 -13.04 -9.96 -6.91
N SER A 68 -13.19 -8.80 -6.27
CA SER A 68 -12.07 -8.02 -5.79
C SER A 68 -12.36 -7.33 -4.45
N ILE A 69 -11.29 -7.15 -3.67
CA ILE A 69 -11.30 -6.33 -2.46
C ILE A 69 -10.13 -5.35 -2.55
N LEU A 70 -10.44 -4.06 -2.42
CA LEU A 70 -9.47 -2.97 -2.31
C LEU A 70 -9.33 -2.57 -0.83
N LEU A 71 -8.14 -2.72 -0.25
CA LEU A 71 -7.81 -2.10 1.02
C LEU A 71 -7.30 -0.67 0.77
N VAL A 72 -7.96 0.31 1.35
CA VAL A 72 -7.60 1.74 1.33
C VAL A 72 -7.11 2.15 2.71
N LEU A 73 -5.86 2.61 2.80
CA LEU A 73 -5.32 3.23 4.01
C LEU A 73 -5.34 4.75 3.83
N ARG A 74 -6.09 5.48 4.65
CA ARG A 74 -6.24 6.94 4.52
C ARG A 74 -6.35 7.66 5.86
N PRO A 75 -5.92 8.93 5.98
CA PRO A 75 -6.28 9.76 7.13
C PRO A 75 -7.80 9.95 7.14
N MET A 76 -8.44 9.66 8.27
CA MET A 76 -9.88 9.81 8.44
C MET A 76 -10.26 9.62 9.91
N GLU A 77 -11.36 10.26 10.32
CA GLU A 77 -11.99 9.99 11.59
C GLU A 77 -12.57 8.56 11.65
N GLY A 78 -12.72 8.04 12.87
CA GLY A 78 -13.20 6.69 13.10
C GLY A 78 -12.11 5.62 12.91
N VAL A 79 -12.55 4.36 12.82
CA VAL A 79 -11.66 3.19 12.79
C VAL A 79 -11.51 2.66 11.36
N ALA A 80 -12.61 2.19 10.79
CA ALA A 80 -12.67 1.70 9.42
C ALA A 80 -14.13 1.64 8.94
N TYR A 81 -14.33 1.39 7.65
CA TYR A 81 -15.62 0.99 7.10
C TYR A 81 -15.45 0.17 5.82
N THR A 82 -16.47 -0.63 5.49
CA THR A 82 -16.58 -1.39 4.26
C THR A 82 -17.64 -0.80 3.34
N CYS A 83 -17.33 -0.68 2.04
CA CYS A 83 -18.27 -0.23 1.01
C CYS A 83 -18.03 -0.95 -0.33
N GLY A 84 -18.58 -0.41 -1.42
CA GLY A 84 -18.47 -0.97 -2.76
C GLY A 84 -19.70 -1.76 -3.24
N SER A 85 -19.55 -2.43 -4.37
CA SER A 85 -20.61 -3.17 -5.04
C SER A 85 -20.74 -4.60 -4.50
N ALA A 86 -21.59 -5.42 -5.14
CA ALA A 86 -21.67 -6.84 -4.82
C ALA A 86 -20.41 -7.61 -5.25
N SER A 87 -19.69 -7.14 -6.29
CA SER A 87 -18.54 -7.83 -6.85
C SER A 87 -17.20 -7.18 -6.53
N GLU A 88 -17.19 -5.88 -6.23
CA GLU A 88 -15.98 -5.10 -5.96
C GLU A 88 -16.16 -4.41 -4.61
N LYS A 89 -15.41 -4.87 -3.61
CA LYS A 89 -15.50 -4.34 -2.25
C LYS A 89 -14.34 -3.42 -1.95
N GLU A 90 -14.58 -2.45 -1.09
CA GLU A 90 -13.55 -1.56 -0.56
C GLU A 90 -13.58 -1.58 0.97
N ILE A 91 -12.41 -1.61 1.58
CA ILE A 91 -12.22 -1.48 3.03
C ILE A 91 -11.36 -0.25 3.25
N HIS A 92 -11.88 0.74 3.96
CA HIS A 92 -11.16 1.97 4.29
C HIS A 92 -10.74 1.92 5.74
N LEU A 93 -9.43 1.86 6.00
CA LEU A 93 -8.82 1.79 7.33
C LEU A 93 -8.14 3.11 7.68
N SER A 94 -8.51 3.67 8.84
CA SER A 94 -7.98 4.95 9.31
C SER A 94 -6.50 4.84 9.70
N LEU A 95 -5.69 5.66 9.04
CA LEU A 95 -4.29 5.86 9.41
C LEU A 95 -4.13 6.56 10.76
N ASP A 96 -5.10 7.38 11.16
CA ASP A 96 -5.15 8.01 12.48
C ASP A 96 -5.41 6.97 13.58
N HIS A 97 -6.32 6.02 13.34
CA HIS A 97 -6.55 4.91 14.26
C HIS A 97 -5.32 4.02 14.42
N ILE A 98 -4.64 3.69 13.32
CA ILE A 98 -3.38 2.92 13.36
C ILE A 98 -2.33 3.64 14.20
N LYS A 99 -2.16 4.96 13.98
CA LYS A 99 -1.24 5.80 14.75
C LYS A 99 -1.58 5.79 16.24
N ASN A 100 -2.86 5.97 16.57
CA ASN A 100 -3.35 5.96 17.96
C ASN A 100 -3.23 4.58 18.63
N SER A 101 -3.13 3.51 17.82
CA SER A 101 -3.00 2.13 18.27
C SER A 101 -1.57 1.58 18.19
N GLU A 102 -0.53 2.43 18.08
CA GLU A 102 0.86 2.00 17.85
C GLU A 102 1.30 0.82 18.73
N ALA A 103 0.99 0.88 20.03
CA ALA A 103 1.44 -0.10 21.02
C ALA A 103 1.00 -1.54 20.71
N ARG A 104 -0.06 -1.70 19.90
CA ARG A 104 -0.62 -2.97 19.43
C ARG A 104 -0.96 -2.90 17.95
N ALA A 105 -0.17 -2.16 17.17
CA ALA A 105 -0.50 -1.87 15.77
C ALA A 105 -0.77 -3.15 14.99
N LYS A 106 0.05 -4.20 15.18
CA LYS A 106 -0.12 -5.48 14.51
C LYS A 106 -1.47 -6.11 14.80
N GLU A 107 -1.79 -6.37 16.07
CA GLU A 107 -3.02 -7.05 16.47
C GLU A 107 -4.25 -6.21 16.13
N GLU A 108 -4.16 -4.89 16.27
CA GLU A 108 -5.27 -4.00 15.98
C GLU A 108 -5.57 -3.91 14.48
N ILE A 109 -4.55 -3.76 13.63
CA ILE A 109 -4.72 -3.75 12.17
C ILE A 109 -5.33 -5.07 11.70
N LEU A 110 -4.77 -6.20 12.12
CA LEU A 110 -5.28 -7.52 11.75
C LEU A 110 -6.73 -7.71 12.21
N GLY A 111 -7.05 -7.26 13.43
CA GLY A 111 -8.40 -7.34 13.99
C GLY A 111 -9.41 -6.50 13.22
N VAL A 112 -9.08 -5.26 12.89
CA VAL A 112 -9.96 -4.37 12.11
C VAL A 112 -10.14 -4.88 10.69
N ILE A 113 -9.07 -5.32 10.00
CA ILE A 113 -9.21 -5.94 8.66
C ILE A 113 -10.11 -7.17 8.72
N THR A 114 -9.96 -8.01 9.75
CA THR A 114 -10.82 -9.19 9.93
C THR A 114 -12.28 -8.81 10.13
N HIS A 115 -12.55 -7.79 10.95
CA HIS A 115 -13.90 -7.25 11.14
C HIS A 115 -14.49 -6.76 9.81
N GLU A 116 -13.77 -5.91 9.08
CA GLU A 116 -14.28 -5.31 7.84
C GLU A 116 -14.50 -6.34 6.73
N ILE A 117 -13.63 -7.34 6.61
CA ILE A 117 -13.81 -8.42 5.63
C ILE A 117 -15.08 -9.24 5.89
N VAL A 118 -15.56 -9.34 7.14
CA VAL A 118 -16.83 -10.01 7.42
C VAL A 118 -17.99 -9.30 6.73
N HIS A 119 -18.01 -7.97 6.72
CA HIS A 119 -19.03 -7.18 6.00
C HIS A 119 -19.04 -7.42 4.49
N CYS A 120 -17.94 -7.92 3.90
CA CYS A 120 -17.90 -8.31 2.49
C CYS A 120 -18.69 -9.59 2.20
N TYR A 121 -18.82 -10.49 3.18
CA TYR A 121 -19.32 -11.84 2.97
C TYR A 121 -20.54 -12.21 3.80
N GLN A 122 -20.84 -11.54 4.91
CA GLN A 122 -22.01 -11.89 5.70
C GLN A 122 -23.32 -11.51 5.01
N TYR A 123 -24.39 -12.23 5.32
CA TYR A 123 -25.71 -11.91 4.82
C TYR A 123 -26.43 -10.90 5.74
N ASP A 124 -27.17 -9.97 5.13
CA ASP A 124 -27.80 -8.84 5.83
C ASP A 124 -29.34 -8.91 5.90
N ALA A 125 -29.90 -10.08 5.58
CA ALA A 125 -31.34 -10.33 5.55
C ALA A 125 -32.08 -9.33 4.64
N ARG A 126 -31.58 -9.13 3.42
CA ARG A 126 -32.09 -8.13 2.46
C ARG A 126 -32.11 -6.72 3.08
N LYS A 127 -31.04 -6.37 3.79
CA LYS A 127 -30.85 -5.10 4.53
C LYS A 127 -31.86 -4.85 5.65
N THR A 128 -32.50 -5.90 6.18
CA THR A 128 -33.46 -5.78 7.30
C THR A 128 -32.90 -6.29 8.62
N CYS A 129 -31.70 -6.88 8.62
CA CYS A 129 -31.02 -7.31 9.83
C CYS A 129 -30.70 -6.12 10.76
N PRO A 130 -30.88 -6.24 12.09
CA PRO A 130 -30.48 -5.22 13.04
C PRO A 130 -28.99 -4.90 12.94
N GLY A 131 -28.64 -3.62 12.93
CA GLY A 131 -27.24 -3.18 12.79
C GLY A 131 -26.31 -3.79 13.85
N GLY A 132 -26.76 -3.96 15.09
CA GLY A 132 -25.92 -4.58 16.10
C GLY A 132 -25.67 -6.08 15.89
N LEU A 133 -26.57 -6.81 15.22
CA LEU A 133 -26.30 -8.20 14.83
C LEU A 133 -25.26 -8.25 13.69
N ILE A 134 -25.34 -7.31 12.74
CA ILE A 134 -24.35 -7.13 11.65
C ILE A 134 -22.95 -6.86 12.21
N GLU A 135 -22.80 -5.88 13.11
CA GLU A 135 -21.52 -5.59 13.76
C GLU A 135 -21.06 -6.74 14.67
N GLY A 136 -22.01 -7.38 15.35
CA GLY A 136 -21.73 -8.50 16.24
C GLY A 136 -21.15 -9.72 15.53
N PHE A 137 -21.61 -10.04 14.31
CA PHE A 137 -21.02 -11.12 13.51
C PHE A 137 -19.57 -10.81 13.12
N ALA A 138 -19.27 -9.57 12.75
CA ALA A 138 -17.92 -9.13 12.44
C ALA A 138 -16.97 -9.29 13.64
N ASP A 139 -17.41 -8.85 14.83
CA ASP A 139 -16.61 -8.99 16.06
C ASP A 139 -16.59 -10.42 16.63
N TYR A 140 -17.61 -11.24 16.35
CA TYR A 140 -17.58 -12.68 16.60
C TYR A 140 -16.44 -13.34 15.81
N VAL A 141 -16.31 -13.08 14.51
CA VAL A 141 -15.22 -13.65 13.69
C VAL A 141 -13.87 -13.13 14.18
N ARG A 142 -13.74 -11.83 14.45
CA ARG A 142 -12.52 -11.23 15.02
C ARG A 142 -12.10 -11.93 16.32
N LEU A 143 -13.05 -12.17 17.23
CA LEU A 143 -12.82 -12.91 18.48
C LEU A 143 -12.39 -14.36 18.23
N ARG A 144 -13.05 -15.07 17.32
CA ARG A 144 -12.74 -16.47 16.98
C ARG A 144 -11.43 -16.64 16.21
N SER A 145 -10.89 -15.55 15.69
CA SER A 145 -9.53 -15.48 15.13
C SER A 145 -8.48 -15.01 16.15
N SER A 146 -8.84 -14.88 17.44
CA SER A 146 -7.95 -14.45 18.52
C SER A 146 -7.35 -13.05 18.31
N LEU A 147 -8.16 -12.15 17.74
CA LEU A 147 -7.81 -10.76 17.46
C LEU A 147 -8.63 -9.75 18.29
N ASP A 148 -9.22 -10.20 19.39
CA ASP A 148 -9.95 -9.35 20.32
C ASP A 148 -9.01 -8.36 21.04
N PRO A 149 -9.36 -7.06 21.07
CA PRO A 149 -8.65 -6.07 21.86
C PRO A 149 -8.71 -6.34 23.38
N PRO A 150 -7.65 -6.09 24.15
CA PRO A 150 -7.63 -6.26 25.61
C PRO A 150 -8.64 -5.40 26.37
N HIS A 151 -9.20 -4.35 25.74
CA HIS A 151 -10.21 -3.50 26.35
C HIS A 151 -11.64 -4.03 26.15
N TRP A 152 -11.83 -5.02 25.28
CA TRP A 152 -13.13 -5.67 25.09
C TRP A 152 -13.57 -6.35 26.38
N LYS A 153 -14.84 -6.17 26.70
CA LYS A 153 -15.45 -6.73 27.91
C LYS A 153 -16.69 -7.49 27.52
N ARG A 154 -16.88 -8.63 28.17
CA ARG A 154 -18.14 -9.33 28.11
C ARG A 154 -19.16 -8.50 28.89
N ASN A 155 -20.20 -8.03 28.20
CA ASN A 155 -21.26 -7.21 28.79
C ASN A 155 -22.59 -7.95 28.65
N GLY A 156 -23.38 -7.97 29.71
CA GLY A 156 -24.70 -8.59 29.72
C GLY A 156 -25.57 -8.01 30.82
N GLY A 157 -26.79 -8.51 30.92
CA GLY A 157 -27.79 -8.10 31.90
C GLY A 157 -28.80 -7.12 31.33
N ASP A 158 -29.77 -6.74 32.16
CA ASP A 158 -30.94 -5.95 31.74
C ASP A 158 -30.58 -4.52 31.28
N LYS A 159 -29.36 -4.06 31.54
CA LYS A 159 -28.86 -2.74 31.11
C LYS A 159 -28.30 -2.75 29.69
N HIS A 160 -28.08 -3.92 29.11
CA HIS A 160 -27.48 -4.11 27.79
C HIS A 160 -28.46 -4.81 26.86
N LYS A 161 -28.45 -4.41 25.59
CA LYS A 161 -29.21 -5.09 24.54
C LYS A 161 -28.34 -6.16 23.90
N TRP A 162 -28.96 -7.29 23.54
CA TRP A 162 -28.26 -8.38 22.89
C TRP A 162 -27.71 -7.98 21.50
N ASP A 163 -28.36 -7.04 20.83
CA ASP A 163 -28.00 -6.43 19.55
C ASP A 163 -27.41 -5.02 19.73
N ALA A 164 -26.65 -4.78 20.80
CA ALA A 164 -25.94 -3.52 20.99
C ALA A 164 -24.80 -3.30 19.99
N GLY A 165 -24.40 -4.34 19.25
CA GLY A 165 -23.29 -4.28 18.31
C GLY A 165 -21.95 -4.64 18.93
N TYR A 166 -20.95 -4.65 18.07
CA TYR A 166 -19.53 -4.79 18.40
C TYR A 166 -19.23 -5.92 19.41
N GLU A 167 -18.38 -5.66 20.40
CA GLU A 167 -17.91 -6.67 21.34
C GLU A 167 -19.04 -7.27 22.19
N THR A 168 -20.08 -6.47 22.48
CA THR A 168 -21.21 -6.91 23.31
C THR A 168 -22.00 -8.01 22.60
N THR A 169 -22.39 -7.77 21.34
CA THR A 169 -23.07 -8.79 20.54
C THR A 169 -22.10 -9.91 20.12
N GLY A 170 -20.84 -9.58 19.80
CA GLY A 170 -19.82 -10.55 19.40
C GLY A 170 -19.52 -11.63 20.46
N TYR A 171 -19.35 -11.24 21.73
CA TYR A 171 -19.18 -12.22 22.82
C TYR A 171 -20.43 -13.06 23.08
N PHE A 172 -21.62 -12.48 22.91
CA PHE A 172 -22.87 -13.24 23.04
C PHE A 172 -23.02 -14.28 21.94
N LEU A 173 -22.71 -13.91 20.70
CA LEU A 173 -22.67 -14.84 19.57
C LEU A 173 -21.63 -15.95 19.81
N ASP A 174 -20.42 -15.62 20.30
CA ASP A 174 -19.43 -16.64 20.68
C ASP A 174 -19.92 -17.57 21.78
N TRP A 175 -20.60 -17.04 22.79
CA TRP A 175 -21.23 -17.85 23.83
C TRP A 175 -22.27 -18.81 23.24
N ILE A 176 -23.14 -18.37 22.32
CA ILE A 176 -24.08 -19.26 21.61
C ILE A 176 -23.32 -20.37 20.87
N ALA A 177 -22.29 -20.01 20.09
CA ALA A 177 -21.51 -20.98 19.33
C ALA A 177 -20.86 -22.04 20.24
N ARG A 178 -20.32 -21.64 21.40
CA ARG A 178 -19.68 -22.55 22.35
C ARG A 178 -20.66 -23.44 23.12
N THR A 179 -21.84 -22.93 23.45
CA THR A 179 -22.81 -23.63 24.31
C THR A 179 -23.87 -24.42 23.54
N HIS A 180 -24.17 -24.00 22.30
CA HIS A 180 -25.21 -24.59 21.46
C HIS A 180 -24.68 -25.20 20.16
N GLY A 181 -23.38 -25.05 19.87
CA GLY A 181 -22.68 -25.63 18.72
C GLY A 181 -22.25 -24.59 17.68
N GLU A 182 -21.07 -24.78 17.09
CA GLU A 182 -20.47 -23.80 16.16
C GLU A 182 -21.30 -23.59 14.90
N ASP A 183 -21.97 -24.64 14.42
CA ASP A 183 -22.81 -24.57 13.23
C ASP A 183 -24.08 -23.72 13.41
N LYS A 184 -24.41 -23.32 14.65
CA LYS A 184 -25.57 -22.45 14.91
C LYS A 184 -25.39 -21.09 14.25
N LEU A 185 -24.22 -20.45 14.38
CA LEU A 185 -24.04 -19.13 13.78
C LEU A 185 -23.92 -19.18 12.26
N ARG A 186 -23.35 -20.27 11.71
CA ARG A 186 -23.36 -20.53 10.27
C ARG A 186 -24.79 -20.68 9.74
N GLY A 187 -25.62 -21.43 10.45
CA GLY A 187 -27.04 -21.59 10.13
C GLY A 187 -27.82 -20.28 10.23
N LEU A 188 -27.53 -19.44 11.23
CA LEU A 188 -28.14 -18.12 11.36
C LEU A 188 -27.75 -17.20 10.19
N ASN A 189 -26.46 -17.14 9.83
CA ASN A 189 -26.00 -16.42 8.64
C ASN A 189 -26.71 -16.93 7.38
N GLU A 190 -26.76 -18.24 7.17
CA GLU A 190 -27.43 -18.85 6.01
C GLU A 190 -28.93 -18.52 5.92
N ARG A 191 -29.65 -18.42 7.06
CA ARG A 191 -31.05 -17.98 7.07
C ARG A 191 -31.24 -16.52 6.67
N MET A 192 -30.24 -15.68 6.88
CA MET A 192 -30.26 -14.28 6.44
C MET A 192 -29.98 -14.11 4.94
N LYS A 193 -29.62 -15.17 4.21
CA LYS A 193 -29.26 -15.06 2.79
C LYS A 193 -30.38 -14.49 1.92
N ASP A 194 -31.55 -15.13 1.95
CA ASP A 194 -32.65 -14.87 1.01
C ASP A 194 -33.95 -14.46 1.70
N ALA A 195 -33.93 -14.13 2.99
CA ALA A 195 -35.11 -13.76 3.77
C ALA A 195 -34.97 -12.37 4.41
N LYS A 196 -36.09 -11.75 4.79
CA LYS A 196 -36.08 -10.61 5.72
C LYS A 196 -35.82 -11.12 7.14
N TYR A 197 -35.21 -10.30 7.97
CA TYR A 197 -34.92 -10.63 9.36
C TYR A 197 -36.21 -10.88 10.15
N ASP A 198 -36.22 -11.99 10.88
CA ASP A 198 -37.24 -12.34 11.87
C ASP A 198 -36.50 -12.98 13.06
N GLU A 199 -36.77 -12.53 14.28
CA GLU A 199 -36.13 -13.08 15.49
C GLU A 199 -36.38 -14.59 15.66
N LYS A 200 -37.43 -15.14 15.04
CA LYS A 200 -37.70 -16.59 14.98
C LYS A 200 -36.56 -17.39 14.37
N MET A 201 -35.70 -16.78 13.56
CA MET A 201 -34.48 -17.43 13.04
C MET A 201 -33.61 -17.98 14.17
N PHE A 202 -33.55 -17.32 15.34
CA PHE A 202 -32.84 -17.85 16.51
C PHE A 202 -33.49 -19.12 17.05
N ILE A 203 -34.82 -19.19 17.06
CA ILE A 203 -35.56 -20.38 17.49
C ILE A 203 -35.32 -21.53 16.51
N GLU A 204 -35.41 -21.27 15.21
CA GLU A 204 -35.19 -22.28 14.17
C GLU A 204 -33.79 -22.90 14.23
N VAL A 205 -32.78 -22.08 14.54
CA VAL A 205 -31.38 -22.51 14.57
C VAL A 205 -31.02 -23.13 15.92
N THR A 206 -31.37 -22.48 17.03
CA THR A 206 -30.90 -22.85 18.39
C THR A 206 -31.93 -23.62 19.22
N GLY A 207 -33.20 -23.62 18.81
CA GLY A 207 -34.33 -24.10 19.60
C GLY A 207 -34.81 -23.13 20.68
N LYS A 208 -34.19 -21.95 20.82
CA LYS A 208 -34.52 -20.94 21.85
C LYS A 208 -34.65 -19.55 21.23
N SER A 209 -35.49 -18.70 21.83
CA SER A 209 -35.58 -17.28 21.46
C SER A 209 -34.30 -16.53 21.86
N VAL A 210 -33.93 -15.49 21.11
CA VAL A 210 -32.76 -14.64 21.40
C VAL A 210 -32.79 -14.03 22.81
N HIS A 211 -33.96 -13.65 23.33
CA HIS A 211 -34.10 -13.12 24.69
C HIS A 211 -33.80 -14.15 25.78
N ALA A 212 -34.21 -15.41 25.59
CA ALA A 212 -33.90 -16.49 26.51
C ALA A 212 -32.39 -16.82 26.53
N LEU A 213 -31.74 -16.76 25.36
CA LEU A 213 -30.28 -16.91 25.23
C LEU A 213 -29.53 -15.76 25.92
N TRP A 214 -29.94 -14.51 25.66
CA TRP A 214 -29.32 -13.32 26.26
C TRP A 214 -29.40 -13.34 27.79
N LYS A 215 -30.55 -13.72 28.34
CA LYS A 215 -30.73 -13.83 29.79
C LYS A 215 -29.77 -14.87 30.41
N ALA A 216 -29.53 -15.99 29.73
CA ALA A 216 -28.58 -17.01 30.19
C ALA A 216 -27.14 -16.50 30.13
N TYR A 217 -26.72 -15.90 29.01
CA TYR A 217 -25.39 -15.29 28.86
C TYR A 217 -25.09 -14.23 29.93
N SER A 218 -26.07 -13.38 30.20
CA SER A 218 -25.97 -12.28 31.16
C SER A 218 -25.67 -12.72 32.59
N HIS A 219 -26.14 -13.91 32.97
CA HIS A 219 -25.91 -14.47 34.30
C HIS A 219 -24.45 -14.93 34.50
N GLU A 220 -23.65 -15.07 33.44
CA GLU A 220 -22.29 -15.63 33.51
C GLU A 220 -21.15 -14.58 33.66
N LEU A 221 -21.41 -13.26 33.63
CA LEU A 221 -20.39 -12.22 33.33
C LEU A 221 -19.81 -11.36 34.48
N ASP A 222 -20.12 -11.61 35.74
CA ASP A 222 -19.99 -10.61 36.83
C ASP A 222 -18.57 -10.31 37.42
N ILE A 223 -17.46 -10.16 36.66
CA ILE A 223 -16.12 -9.78 37.22
C ILE A 223 -15.26 -8.82 36.32
N PRO A 224 -14.76 -7.64 36.79
CA PRO A 224 -13.99 -6.68 35.95
C PRO A 224 -12.65 -6.10 36.52
N VAL A 225 -11.64 -5.71 35.67
CA VAL A 225 -10.62 -4.61 35.89
C VAL A 225 -9.98 -4.07 34.54
N PRO A 226 -9.51 -2.78 34.40
CA PRO A 226 -9.13 -2.09 33.13
C PRO A 226 -7.63 -1.64 32.98
N PRO A 227 -7.19 -0.97 31.87
CA PRO A 227 -5.79 -0.53 31.61
C PRO A 227 -5.56 0.99 31.36
N PRO A 228 -4.29 1.49 31.24
CA PRO A 228 -3.98 2.87 30.82
C PRO A 228 -3.01 3.04 29.60
N PRO A 229 -2.83 4.28 29.06
CA PRO A 229 -2.21 4.57 27.75
C PRO A 229 -0.86 5.36 27.78
N ARG A 230 -0.30 5.74 26.61
CA ARG A 230 0.97 6.50 26.42
C ARG A 230 0.93 7.52 25.24
N PRO A 231 1.82 8.55 25.17
CA PRO A 231 1.87 9.56 24.09
C PRO A 231 3.22 9.65 23.29
N ARG A 232 3.31 10.56 22.29
CA ARG A 232 4.47 10.85 21.37
C ARG A 232 4.70 12.38 21.08
N ASN A 233 5.80 12.75 20.38
CA ASN A 233 6.13 14.09 19.81
C ASN A 233 6.95 14.06 18.45
N PRO A 234 7.18 15.20 17.69
CA PRO A 234 7.35 15.31 16.20
C PRO A 234 8.64 16.03 15.59
N THR A 235 8.64 16.40 14.27
CA THR A 235 9.73 16.58 13.21
C THR A 235 9.85 17.96 12.40
N THR A 236 10.61 18.02 11.25
CA THR A 236 11.39 19.11 10.50
C THR A 236 10.79 19.83 9.21
N ASN A 237 11.58 20.62 8.41
CA ASN A 237 11.23 21.78 7.50
C ASN A 237 11.46 21.75 5.91
N TRP A 238 11.51 20.63 5.16
CA TRP A 238 11.61 20.64 3.65
C TRP A 238 10.22 20.66 2.96
N PRO A 239 10.07 20.94 1.63
CA PRO A 239 8.81 20.69 0.92
C PRO A 239 8.44 19.20 1.02
N GLU A 240 7.30 18.93 1.64
CA GLU A 240 6.79 17.58 1.86
C GLU A 240 5.43 17.43 1.16
N PRO A 241 5.39 17.02 -0.13
CA PRO A 241 4.13 16.67 -0.78
C PRO A 241 3.47 15.49 -0.08
N GLN A 242 2.16 15.37 -0.25
CA GLN A 242 1.44 14.18 0.15
C GLN A 242 1.88 13.00 -0.74
N LEU A 243 2.48 12.00 -0.12
CA LEU A 243 2.91 10.79 -0.83
C LEU A 243 1.76 9.80 -0.84
N ASN A 244 1.48 9.14 -1.96
CA ASN A 244 0.42 8.16 -2.13
C ASN A 244 1.00 6.91 -2.78
N PHE A 245 0.36 5.76 -2.56
CA PHE A 245 0.83 4.50 -3.14
C PHE A 245 -0.32 3.59 -3.53
N ARG A 246 -0.23 2.94 -4.69
CA ARG A 246 -1.25 2.02 -5.19
C ARG A 246 -0.59 0.79 -5.81
N VAL A 247 -1.15 -0.38 -5.53
CA VAL A 247 -0.79 -1.65 -6.19
C VAL A 247 -2.06 -2.28 -6.75
N GLU A 248 -2.09 -2.49 -8.07
CA GLU A 248 -3.25 -3.03 -8.79
C GLU A 248 -3.42 -4.55 -8.68
N ASP A 249 -2.40 -5.27 -8.21
CA ASP A 249 -2.49 -6.71 -7.97
C ASP A 249 -1.45 -7.15 -6.93
N LEU A 250 -1.90 -7.45 -5.71
CA LEU A 250 -0.99 -7.94 -4.66
C LEU A 250 -0.50 -9.38 -4.92
N GLU A 251 -1.18 -10.16 -5.75
CA GLU A 251 -0.80 -11.54 -6.03
C GLU A 251 0.20 -11.68 -7.19
N ASP A 252 0.36 -10.62 -7.99
CA ASP A 252 1.32 -10.57 -9.08
C ASP A 252 2.76 -10.83 -8.58
N PRO A 253 3.55 -11.69 -9.24
CA PRO A 253 4.93 -11.96 -8.84
C PRO A 253 5.81 -10.71 -8.69
N GLY A 254 5.62 -9.70 -9.55
CA GLY A 254 6.34 -8.44 -9.47
C GLY A 254 6.00 -7.65 -8.20
N ALA A 255 4.74 -7.69 -7.74
CA ALA A 255 4.33 -7.02 -6.51
C ALA A 255 4.93 -7.69 -5.27
N LYS A 256 5.01 -9.03 -5.28
CA LYS A 256 5.69 -9.80 -4.22
C LYS A 256 7.17 -9.45 -4.13
N ILE A 257 7.88 -9.50 -5.27
CA ILE A 257 9.30 -9.10 -5.36
C ILE A 257 9.49 -7.65 -4.86
N PHE A 258 8.58 -6.74 -5.19
CA PHE A 258 8.64 -5.37 -4.68
C PHE A 258 8.61 -5.34 -3.14
N PHE A 259 7.61 -5.94 -2.51
CA PHE A 259 7.48 -5.90 -1.05
C PHE A 259 8.54 -6.73 -0.30
N GLU A 260 9.15 -7.72 -0.95
CA GLU A 260 10.30 -8.46 -0.40
C GLU A 260 11.54 -7.57 -0.23
N HIS A 261 11.72 -6.59 -1.10
CA HIS A 261 12.93 -5.77 -1.15
C HIS A 261 12.74 -4.32 -0.72
N ILE A 262 11.52 -3.79 -0.83
CA ILE A 262 11.23 -2.36 -0.79
C ILE A 262 10.18 -2.04 0.26
N ASN A 263 10.53 -1.12 1.16
CA ASN A 263 9.56 -0.38 1.93
C ASN A 263 9.19 0.90 1.15
N PRO A 264 7.93 1.08 0.70
CA PRO A 264 7.57 2.13 -0.24
C PRO A 264 7.79 3.54 0.33
N ILE A 265 7.54 3.76 1.62
CA ILE A 265 7.73 5.09 2.22
C ILE A 265 9.20 5.45 2.35
N THR A 266 10.05 4.49 2.75
CA THR A 266 11.50 4.71 2.81
C THR A 266 12.04 5.00 1.42
N ALA A 267 11.65 4.19 0.42
CA ALA A 267 12.11 4.35 -0.96
C ALA A 267 11.72 5.71 -1.57
N LEU A 268 10.46 6.13 -1.39
CA LEU A 268 10.01 7.44 -1.87
C LEU A 268 10.73 8.59 -1.15
N LYS A 269 10.89 8.53 0.17
CA LYS A 269 11.63 9.56 0.92
C LYS A 269 13.10 9.62 0.54
N GLU A 270 13.75 8.49 0.32
CA GLU A 270 15.15 8.42 -0.13
C GLU A 270 15.32 8.96 -1.56
N ALA A 271 14.40 8.63 -2.46
CA ALA A 271 14.38 9.15 -3.83
C ALA A 271 14.14 10.67 -3.87
N MET A 272 13.22 11.18 -3.05
CA MET A 272 12.98 12.62 -2.88
C MET A 272 14.22 13.32 -2.32
N ALA A 273 14.77 12.81 -1.22
CA ALA A 273 15.97 13.38 -0.60
C ALA A 273 17.15 13.39 -1.59
N SER A 274 17.30 12.35 -2.41
CA SER A 274 18.32 12.29 -3.46
C SER A 274 18.08 13.32 -4.55
N THR A 275 16.83 13.46 -5.02
CA THR A 275 16.46 14.48 -6.01
C THR A 275 16.80 15.88 -5.51
N PHE A 276 16.38 16.22 -4.28
CA PHE A 276 16.69 17.52 -3.69
C PHE A 276 18.18 17.73 -3.49
N LYS A 277 18.88 16.73 -2.95
CA LYS A 277 20.33 16.79 -2.75
C LYS A 277 21.09 17.03 -4.05
N TRP A 278 20.68 16.41 -5.16
CA TRP A 278 21.46 16.47 -6.39
C TRP A 278 21.09 17.65 -7.30
N LEU A 279 19.83 18.09 -7.32
CA LEU A 279 19.35 19.14 -8.21
C LEU A 279 19.26 20.54 -7.57
N TYR A 280 19.21 20.65 -6.25
CA TYR A 280 19.00 21.93 -5.56
C TYR A 280 20.10 22.22 -4.54
N ALA A 281 20.52 23.48 -4.48
CA ALA A 281 21.45 23.95 -3.47
C ALA A 281 20.73 24.27 -2.14
N GLU A 282 19.50 24.78 -2.23
CA GLU A 282 18.70 25.33 -1.12
C GLU A 282 17.22 24.97 -1.32
N PRO A 283 16.42 24.77 -0.25
CA PRO A 283 14.99 24.44 -0.35
C PRO A 283 14.17 25.40 -1.22
N GLU A 284 14.49 26.69 -1.20
CA GLU A 284 13.77 27.77 -1.89
C GLU A 284 13.91 27.72 -3.42
N LYS A 285 14.88 26.96 -3.93
CA LYS A 285 15.11 26.76 -5.36
C LYS A 285 14.27 25.61 -5.93
N ALA A 286 13.84 24.69 -5.08
CA ALA A 286 12.99 23.57 -5.48
C ALA A 286 11.56 24.06 -5.76
N PRO A 287 10.88 23.53 -6.79
CA PRO A 287 9.47 23.79 -7.00
C PRO A 287 8.66 23.39 -5.76
N ASN A 288 7.73 24.26 -5.36
CA ASN A 288 6.84 24.07 -4.22
C ASN A 288 5.37 23.86 -4.65
N ASP A 289 5.16 23.57 -5.93
CA ASP A 289 3.86 23.39 -6.58
C ASP A 289 3.49 21.90 -6.76
N VAL A 290 4.33 20.97 -6.30
CA VAL A 290 3.98 19.55 -6.20
C VAL A 290 3.25 19.33 -4.89
N ASP A 291 1.94 19.17 -4.97
CA ASP A 291 1.07 18.92 -3.82
C ASP A 291 1.09 17.45 -3.40
N SER A 292 1.19 16.54 -4.38
CA SER A 292 1.18 15.10 -4.11
C SER A 292 1.94 14.28 -5.14
N ILE A 293 2.42 13.11 -4.73
CA ILE A 293 3.05 12.10 -5.60
C ILE A 293 2.41 10.74 -5.34
N LEU A 294 1.81 10.13 -6.35
CA LEU A 294 1.27 8.78 -6.31
C LEU A 294 2.22 7.79 -7.00
N LEU A 295 2.77 6.83 -6.26
CA LEU A 295 3.46 5.68 -6.83
C LEU A 295 2.45 4.57 -7.16
N VAL A 296 2.39 4.13 -8.41
CA VAL A 296 1.51 3.07 -8.90
C VAL A 296 2.34 1.87 -9.37
N LEU A 297 2.07 0.69 -8.83
CA LEU A 297 2.56 -0.58 -9.35
C LEU A 297 1.46 -1.30 -10.12
N ARG A 298 1.70 -1.54 -11.42
CA ARG A 298 0.74 -2.21 -12.30
C ARG A 298 1.40 -3.04 -13.38
N ALA A 299 0.69 -4.05 -13.88
CA ALA A 299 1.13 -4.80 -15.05
C ALA A 299 1.02 -3.92 -16.30
N MET A 300 2.14 -3.62 -16.94
CA MET A 300 2.20 -2.82 -18.17
C MET A 300 3.46 -3.15 -18.98
N ASP A 301 3.50 -2.72 -20.23
CA ASP A 301 4.71 -2.77 -21.05
C ASP A 301 5.67 -1.64 -20.67
N GLY A 302 6.95 -1.80 -21.00
CA GLY A 302 8.00 -0.85 -20.63
C GLY A 302 8.42 -0.94 -19.17
N THR A 303 9.19 0.07 -18.72
CA THR A 303 9.84 0.10 -17.41
C THR A 303 9.03 0.90 -16.40
N ALA A 304 8.92 2.20 -16.63
CA ALA A 304 8.20 3.15 -15.80
C ALA A 304 7.91 4.44 -16.59
N TYR A 305 7.08 5.32 -16.02
CA TYR A 305 6.92 6.69 -16.48
C TYR A 305 6.41 7.59 -15.35
N THR A 306 6.66 8.89 -15.48
CA THR A 306 6.13 9.94 -14.61
C THR A 306 5.17 10.84 -15.37
N THR A 307 4.07 11.24 -14.74
CA THR A 307 3.07 12.14 -15.33
C THR A 307 2.49 13.08 -14.28
N GLY A 308 1.62 13.99 -14.71
CA GLY A 308 0.95 14.96 -13.84
C GLY A 308 1.69 16.30 -13.70
N SER A 309 0.98 17.29 -13.16
CA SER A 309 1.47 18.65 -12.93
C SER A 309 1.76 18.85 -11.43
N TRP A 310 0.79 19.30 -10.66
CA TRP A 310 0.89 19.49 -9.21
C TRP A 310 0.58 18.20 -8.42
N ALA A 311 -0.29 17.33 -8.97
CA ALA A 311 -0.45 15.95 -8.53
C ALA A 311 0.34 15.06 -9.48
N LYS A 312 1.50 14.59 -9.05
CA LYS A 312 2.40 13.74 -9.84
C LYS A 312 2.02 12.27 -9.66
N GLU A 313 2.24 11.49 -10.70
CA GLU A 313 2.12 10.03 -10.65
C GLU A 313 3.36 9.37 -11.23
N ILE A 314 3.91 8.39 -10.53
CA ILE A 314 5.01 7.53 -10.97
C ILE A 314 4.44 6.13 -11.14
N HIS A 315 4.50 5.58 -12.35
CA HIS A 315 4.01 4.24 -12.65
C HIS A 315 5.19 3.32 -12.91
N ILE A 316 5.33 2.22 -12.15
CA ILE A 316 6.38 1.21 -12.34
C ILE A 316 5.76 -0.11 -12.76
N SER A 317 6.32 -0.72 -13.81
CA SER A 317 5.82 -1.95 -14.39
C SER A 317 6.14 -3.16 -13.51
N LEU A 318 5.10 -3.89 -13.10
CA LEU A 318 5.25 -5.19 -12.43
C LEU A 318 5.96 -6.22 -13.33
N ASN A 319 5.78 -6.14 -14.65
CA ASN A 319 6.48 -6.99 -15.61
C ASN A 319 8.00 -6.71 -15.59
N HIS A 320 8.40 -5.44 -15.52
CA HIS A 320 9.81 -5.06 -15.42
C HIS A 320 10.44 -5.52 -14.10
N ILE A 321 9.73 -5.36 -12.98
CA ILE A 321 10.19 -5.83 -11.67
C ILE A 321 10.43 -7.34 -11.70
N LYS A 322 9.50 -8.11 -12.26
CA LYS A 322 9.64 -9.56 -12.42
C LYS A 322 10.88 -9.93 -13.25
N ASN A 323 11.11 -9.22 -14.35
CA ASN A 323 12.25 -9.47 -15.23
C ASN A 323 13.60 -9.07 -14.59
N SER A 324 13.58 -8.28 -13.52
CA SER A 324 14.75 -7.74 -12.84
C SER A 324 15.04 -8.41 -11.49
N GLU A 325 14.36 -9.52 -11.16
CA GLU A 325 14.39 -10.23 -9.87
C GLU A 325 15.79 -10.32 -9.23
N LYS A 326 16.82 -10.69 -10.02
CA LYS A 326 18.21 -10.85 -9.53
C LYS A 326 18.84 -9.59 -8.94
N ARG A 327 18.36 -8.40 -9.33
CA ARG A 327 18.77 -7.10 -8.78
C ARG A 327 17.56 -6.25 -8.41
N ALA A 328 16.46 -6.87 -7.99
CA ALA A 328 15.18 -6.19 -7.82
C ALA A 328 15.31 -4.94 -6.95
N LYS A 329 16.00 -5.03 -5.80
CA LYS A 329 16.21 -3.88 -4.92
C LYS A 329 16.85 -2.67 -5.62
N ASP A 330 18.03 -2.86 -6.21
CA ASP A 330 18.78 -1.77 -6.83
C ASP A 330 18.09 -1.26 -8.10
N GLU A 331 17.45 -2.14 -8.85
CA GLU A 331 16.72 -1.76 -10.06
C GLU A 331 15.45 -0.96 -9.73
N ILE A 332 14.66 -1.40 -8.76
CA ILE A 332 13.44 -0.68 -8.33
C ILE A 332 13.81 0.69 -7.75
N LEU A 333 14.79 0.76 -6.84
CA LEU A 333 15.23 2.03 -6.26
C LEU A 333 15.82 2.95 -7.34
N GLY A 334 16.56 2.40 -8.30
CA GLY A 334 17.16 3.15 -9.39
C GLY A 334 16.12 3.75 -10.33
N VAL A 335 15.14 2.95 -10.75
CA VAL A 335 14.00 3.41 -11.56
C VAL A 335 13.18 4.43 -10.79
N LEU A 336 12.84 4.17 -9.51
CA LEU A 336 12.09 5.13 -8.71
C LEU A 336 12.82 6.46 -8.55
N THR A 337 14.14 6.42 -8.32
CA THR A 337 14.96 7.64 -8.19
C THR A 337 14.99 8.43 -9.50
N HIS A 338 15.11 7.73 -10.64
CA HIS A 338 15.03 8.34 -11.96
C HIS A 338 13.68 9.03 -12.16
N GLU A 339 12.56 8.33 -11.93
CA GLU A 339 11.22 8.89 -12.10
C GLU A 339 10.91 10.03 -11.12
N MET A 340 11.46 9.96 -9.90
CA MET A 340 11.31 11.01 -8.90
C MET A 340 11.92 12.35 -9.35
N VAL A 341 12.96 12.32 -10.18
CA VAL A 341 13.56 13.54 -10.73
C VAL A 341 12.58 14.30 -11.62
N HIS A 342 11.79 13.58 -12.43
CA HIS A 342 10.75 14.17 -13.30
C HIS A 342 9.64 14.88 -12.52
N CYS A 343 9.51 14.63 -11.22
CA CYS A 343 8.56 15.35 -10.36
C CYS A 343 8.98 16.81 -10.11
N TRP A 344 10.28 17.10 -10.07
CA TRP A 344 10.79 18.43 -9.71
C TRP A 344 11.78 19.05 -10.69
N GLN A 345 12.27 18.35 -11.71
CA GLN A 345 13.16 18.98 -12.67
C GLN A 345 12.42 20.00 -13.55
N TYR A 346 13.11 21.06 -13.93
CA TYR A 346 12.60 22.01 -14.90
C TYR A 346 12.83 21.51 -16.33
N ASN A 347 11.89 21.82 -17.23
CA ASN A 347 11.88 21.29 -18.60
C ASN A 347 11.86 22.37 -19.69
N ALA A 348 12.29 23.60 -19.35
CA ALA A 348 12.32 24.74 -20.28
C ALA A 348 10.98 24.98 -20.97
N LYS A 349 9.90 25.06 -20.18
CA LYS A 349 8.51 25.20 -20.69
C LYS A 349 8.10 24.10 -21.67
N GLY A 350 8.65 22.89 -21.50
CA GLY A 350 8.42 21.73 -22.37
C GLY A 350 9.18 21.73 -23.69
N THR A 351 10.13 22.65 -23.89
CA THR A 351 10.94 22.73 -25.13
C THR A 351 12.29 22.04 -25.03
N CYS A 352 12.67 21.57 -23.82
CA CYS A 352 13.92 20.86 -23.59
C CYS A 352 13.96 19.51 -24.32
N PRO A 353 15.09 19.13 -24.96
CA PRO A 353 15.21 17.83 -25.62
C PRO A 353 15.11 16.68 -24.61
N GLY A 354 14.43 15.60 -25.01
CA GLY A 354 14.24 14.42 -24.16
C GLY A 354 15.54 13.84 -23.64
N GLY A 355 16.61 13.82 -24.44
CA GLY A 355 17.91 13.32 -24.00
C GLY A 355 18.51 14.06 -22.80
N LEU A 356 18.35 15.39 -22.71
CA LEU A 356 18.78 16.17 -21.55
C LEU A 356 17.87 15.89 -20.34
N ILE A 357 16.56 15.85 -20.53
CA ILE A 357 15.56 15.52 -19.50
C ILE A 357 15.85 14.17 -18.85
N GLU A 358 16.05 13.14 -19.66
CA GLU A 358 16.36 11.79 -19.17
C GLU A 358 17.78 11.69 -18.61
N GLY A 359 18.73 12.41 -19.21
CA GLY A 359 20.11 12.49 -18.75
C GLY A 359 20.24 13.09 -17.34
N VAL A 360 19.44 14.10 -16.99
CA VAL A 360 19.42 14.68 -15.63
C VAL A 360 18.90 13.65 -14.62
N ALA A 361 17.86 12.90 -14.97
CA ALA A 361 17.35 11.81 -14.13
C ALA A 361 18.40 10.70 -13.91
N ASP A 362 19.10 10.31 -14.98
CA ASP A 362 20.16 9.30 -14.91
C ASP A 362 21.43 9.80 -14.21
N PHE A 363 21.72 11.11 -14.26
CA PHE A 363 22.76 11.74 -13.45
C PHE A 363 22.47 11.58 -11.94
N VAL A 364 21.23 11.80 -11.50
CA VAL A 364 20.86 11.58 -10.08
C VAL A 364 20.93 10.09 -9.73
N ARG A 365 20.43 9.21 -10.59
CA ARG A 365 20.50 7.76 -10.40
C ARG A 365 21.95 7.28 -10.28
N LEU A 366 22.85 7.77 -11.12
CA LEU A 366 24.29 7.47 -11.07
C LEU A 366 24.89 7.80 -9.69
N HIS A 367 24.55 8.97 -9.15
CA HIS A 367 25.06 9.45 -7.87
C HIS A 367 24.43 8.84 -6.62
N THR A 368 23.43 7.97 -6.78
CA THR A 368 22.87 7.14 -5.70
C THR A 368 23.45 5.73 -5.68
N SER A 369 24.44 5.44 -6.53
CA SER A 369 25.03 4.10 -6.71
C SER A 369 24.03 3.05 -7.21
N LEU A 370 23.00 3.50 -7.97
CA LEU A 370 21.94 2.65 -8.51
C LEU A 370 22.02 2.51 -10.04
N ALA A 371 23.18 2.79 -10.62
CA ALA A 371 23.45 2.61 -12.05
C ALA A 371 23.43 1.11 -12.43
N PRO A 372 22.68 0.71 -13.47
CA PRO A 372 22.74 -0.64 -14.02
C PRO A 372 24.18 -1.05 -14.40
N PRO A 373 24.59 -2.31 -14.18
CA PRO A 373 25.92 -2.83 -14.50
C PRO A 373 26.35 -2.72 -15.97
N HIS A 374 25.40 -2.54 -16.90
CA HIS A 374 25.70 -2.39 -18.32
C HIS A 374 26.00 -0.94 -18.71
N TRP A 375 25.74 0.03 -17.82
CA TRP A 375 26.10 1.43 -18.04
C TRP A 375 27.62 1.59 -18.10
N LYS A 376 28.07 2.34 -19.10
CA LYS A 376 29.49 2.59 -19.34
C LYS A 376 29.70 4.05 -19.70
N ARG A 377 30.68 4.67 -19.05
CA ARG A 377 31.20 5.97 -19.46
C ARG A 377 31.78 5.83 -20.87
N SER A 378 31.14 6.46 -21.85
CA SER A 378 31.48 6.35 -23.27
C SER A 378 31.05 7.61 -24.02
N GLY A 379 31.70 7.89 -25.14
CA GLY A 379 31.32 8.98 -26.05
C GLY A 379 32.13 8.92 -27.34
N GLY A 380 31.45 8.96 -28.48
CA GLY A 380 32.06 9.09 -29.80
C GLY A 380 31.97 10.52 -30.33
N GLU A 381 32.98 10.97 -31.08
CA GLU A 381 32.97 12.29 -31.72
C GLU A 381 31.80 12.47 -32.72
N ASN A 382 31.27 11.37 -33.25
CA ASN A 382 30.11 11.36 -34.15
C ASN A 382 28.78 11.12 -33.43
N ASP A 383 28.81 10.89 -32.13
CA ASP A 383 27.58 10.71 -31.33
C ASP A 383 27.03 12.09 -30.96
N LYS A 384 25.71 12.22 -30.91
CA LYS A 384 25.09 13.35 -30.23
C LYS A 384 25.23 13.16 -28.72
N TRP A 385 25.49 14.25 -28.01
CA TRP A 385 25.71 14.23 -26.57
C TRP A 385 24.46 13.78 -25.77
N ASP A 386 23.26 13.97 -26.33
CA ASP A 386 21.96 13.66 -25.75
C ASP A 386 21.24 12.45 -26.41
N ASP A 387 21.93 11.64 -27.22
CA ASP A 387 21.32 10.49 -27.93
C ASP A 387 21.07 9.24 -27.04
N GLY A 388 21.45 9.27 -25.77
CA GLY A 388 21.25 8.15 -24.83
C GLY A 388 21.24 8.61 -23.38
N TYR A 389 20.32 8.06 -22.59
CA TYR A 389 20.03 8.56 -21.24
C TYR A 389 21.25 8.38 -20.30
N GLU A 390 21.88 7.21 -20.34
CA GLU A 390 23.06 6.92 -19.52
C GLU A 390 24.29 7.70 -20.00
N LYS A 391 24.43 7.88 -21.32
CA LYS A 391 25.53 8.63 -21.95
C LYS A 391 25.47 10.10 -21.52
N THR A 392 24.28 10.68 -21.60
CA THR A 392 24.01 12.04 -21.14
C THR A 392 24.25 12.18 -19.64
N GLY A 393 23.81 11.21 -18.83
CA GLY A 393 24.06 11.18 -17.40
C GLY A 393 25.56 11.23 -17.03
N TYR A 394 26.40 10.44 -17.73
CA TYR A 394 27.86 10.48 -17.51
C TYR A 394 28.52 11.79 -17.99
N PHE A 395 27.99 12.41 -19.04
CA PHE A 395 28.45 13.73 -19.48
C PHE A 395 28.11 14.81 -18.47
N LEU A 396 26.89 14.78 -17.92
CA LEU A 396 26.44 15.68 -16.87
C LEU A 396 27.25 15.50 -15.58
N ASP A 397 27.61 14.26 -15.23
CA ASP A 397 28.54 13.99 -14.13
C ASP A 397 29.94 14.60 -14.39
N TRP A 398 30.47 14.47 -15.61
CA TRP A 398 31.76 15.06 -15.97
C TRP A 398 31.78 16.59 -15.91
N ILE A 399 30.73 17.28 -16.38
CA ILE A 399 30.67 18.75 -16.26
C ILE A 399 30.53 19.21 -14.80
N GLY A 400 30.01 18.34 -13.92
CA GLY A 400 29.97 18.49 -12.47
C GLY A 400 28.63 18.99 -11.94
N GLN A 401 28.30 18.55 -10.71
CA GLN A 401 27.01 18.81 -10.06
C GLN A 401 26.60 20.28 -10.01
N SER A 402 27.51 21.21 -9.70
CA SER A 402 27.17 22.64 -9.63
C SER A 402 26.61 23.17 -10.95
N LYS A 403 27.16 22.71 -12.07
CA LYS A 403 26.68 23.06 -13.41
C LYS A 403 25.33 22.41 -13.70
N VAL A 404 25.11 21.17 -13.28
CA VAL A 404 23.80 20.50 -13.44
C VAL A 404 22.69 21.23 -12.68
N ARG A 405 22.98 21.68 -11.45
CA ARG A 405 22.04 22.51 -10.68
C ARG A 405 21.73 23.82 -11.38
N GLU A 406 22.76 24.50 -11.90
CA GLU A 406 22.57 25.75 -12.64
C GLU A 406 21.81 25.56 -13.95
N LEU A 407 22.07 24.46 -14.69
CA LEU A 407 21.30 24.06 -15.87
C LEU A 407 19.82 23.90 -15.50
N ASN A 408 19.52 23.10 -14.47
CA ASN A 408 18.15 22.88 -14.00
C ASN A 408 17.47 24.20 -13.64
N GLU A 409 18.09 25.04 -12.80
CA GLU A 409 17.52 26.32 -12.39
C GLU A 409 17.26 27.27 -13.58
N ARG A 410 18.18 27.35 -14.54
CA ARG A 410 18.00 28.21 -15.72
C ARG A 410 16.88 27.74 -16.63
N MET A 411 16.57 26.44 -16.66
CA MET A 411 15.45 25.89 -17.42
C MET A 411 14.07 26.21 -16.82
N LYS A 412 14.00 26.88 -15.67
CA LYS A 412 12.73 27.17 -14.99
C LYS A 412 11.75 27.99 -15.82
N ASP A 413 12.19 29.15 -16.32
CA ASP A 413 11.29 30.19 -16.86
C ASP A 413 11.59 30.56 -18.33
N VAL A 414 12.41 29.77 -19.03
CA VAL A 414 12.86 30.04 -20.40
C VAL A 414 12.54 28.90 -21.35
N GLU A 415 12.52 29.17 -22.66
CA GLU A 415 12.55 28.13 -23.69
C GLU A 415 14.00 27.66 -23.89
N TYR A 416 14.17 26.42 -24.34
CA TYR A 416 15.47 25.79 -24.49
C TYR A 416 16.24 26.38 -25.67
N ASP A 417 17.39 26.96 -25.37
CA ASP A 417 18.41 27.38 -26.32
C ASP A 417 19.72 26.69 -25.91
N GLU A 418 20.11 25.66 -26.67
CA GLU A 418 21.27 24.81 -26.36
C GLU A 418 22.55 25.63 -26.19
N GLU A 419 22.81 26.56 -27.12
CA GLU A 419 24.05 27.31 -27.11
C GLU A 419 24.05 28.34 -25.97
N ALA A 420 22.97 29.12 -25.83
CA ALA A 420 22.87 30.12 -24.78
C ALA A 420 22.93 29.50 -23.38
N LEU A 421 22.26 28.36 -23.18
CA LEU A 421 22.21 27.67 -21.90
C LEU A 421 23.59 27.14 -21.47
N PHE A 422 24.28 26.39 -22.33
CA PHE A 422 25.57 25.81 -21.98
C PHE A 422 26.69 26.85 -21.90
N VAL A 423 26.66 27.89 -22.75
CA VAL A 423 27.61 29.01 -22.63
C VAL A 423 27.41 29.76 -21.31
N ALA A 424 26.16 29.99 -20.88
CA ALA A 424 25.89 30.67 -19.62
C ALA A 424 26.35 29.87 -18.39
N VAL A 425 26.21 28.54 -18.41
CA VAL A 425 26.58 27.67 -17.26
C VAL A 425 28.06 27.28 -17.26
N ALA A 426 28.63 26.99 -18.42
CA ALA A 426 29.95 26.36 -18.53
C ALA A 426 30.98 27.21 -19.30
N GLY A 427 30.57 28.37 -19.84
CA GLY A 427 31.43 29.27 -20.62
C GLY A 427 31.82 28.72 -22.00
N LYS A 428 31.23 27.61 -22.44
CA LYS A 428 31.51 26.91 -23.69
C LYS A 428 30.24 26.32 -24.28
N THR A 429 30.21 26.13 -25.59
CA THR A 429 29.08 25.44 -26.25
C THR A 429 29.08 23.96 -25.88
N VAL A 430 27.91 23.31 -25.94
CA VAL A 430 27.82 21.87 -25.63
C VAL A 430 28.69 21.03 -26.56
N ALA A 431 28.84 21.43 -27.84
CA ALA A 431 29.73 20.77 -28.78
C ALA A 431 31.20 20.81 -28.34
N GLN A 432 31.67 21.94 -27.80
CA GLN A 432 33.03 22.06 -27.26
C GLN A 432 33.24 21.23 -26.00
N LEU A 433 32.22 21.17 -25.12
CA LEU A 433 32.24 20.36 -23.90
C LEU A 433 32.22 18.87 -24.24
N TRP A 434 31.33 18.44 -25.14
CA TRP A 434 31.21 17.05 -25.58
C TRP A 434 32.50 16.56 -26.22
N LYS A 435 33.10 17.35 -27.11
CA LYS A 435 34.41 17.03 -27.67
C LYS A 435 35.48 16.83 -26.58
N SER A 436 35.52 17.72 -25.59
CA SER A 436 36.47 17.62 -24.47
C SER A 436 36.23 16.35 -23.64
N TYR A 437 34.96 16.01 -23.40
CA TYR A 437 34.55 14.78 -22.72
C TYR A 437 34.99 13.53 -23.50
N CYS A 438 34.74 13.47 -24.82
CA CYS A 438 35.17 12.37 -25.69
C CYS A 438 36.69 12.17 -25.67
N GLU A 439 37.47 13.26 -25.73
CA GLU A 439 38.93 13.20 -25.64
C GLU A 439 39.40 12.62 -24.29
N GLU A 440 38.75 12.97 -23.18
CA GLU A 440 39.09 12.47 -21.85
C GLU A 440 38.73 10.99 -21.68
N VAL A 441 37.51 10.60 -22.08
CA VAL A 441 37.05 9.22 -22.02
C VAL A 441 37.87 8.32 -22.96
N GLY A 442 38.24 8.82 -24.14
CA GLY A 442 39.10 8.14 -25.10
C GLY A 442 40.51 7.87 -24.55
N LYS A 443 41.08 8.80 -23.76
CA LYS A 443 42.36 8.61 -23.07
C LYS A 443 42.29 7.59 -21.94
N GLY A 444 41.17 7.54 -21.21
CA GLY A 444 40.94 6.59 -20.11
C GLY A 444 40.86 5.13 -20.57
N ASN A 445 40.35 4.87 -21.78
CA ASN A 445 40.28 3.51 -22.36
C ASN A 445 41.60 3.03 -23.01
N GLY A 446 42.61 3.91 -23.15
CA GLY A 446 43.93 3.59 -23.72
C GLY A 446 45.02 3.26 -22.70
N ALA A 447 44.72 3.36 -21.40
CA ALA A 447 45.69 3.14 -20.31
C ALA A 447 45.54 1.74 -19.67
N THR A 448 45.51 0.69 -20.50
CA THR A 448 45.85 -0.68 -20.09
C THR A 448 46.71 -1.30 -21.20
N VAL A 449 48.02 -1.25 -21.01
CA VAL A 449 49.01 -2.09 -21.70
C VAL A 449 49.80 -2.82 -20.64
#